data_AF-A0A293MF63-F1
#
_entry.id   AF-A0A293MF63-F1
#
_cell.length_a   1.000
_cell.length_b   1.000
_cell.length_c   1.000
_cell.angle_alpha   90.00
_cell.angle_beta   90.00
_cell.angle_gamma   90.00
#
_symmetry.space_group_name_H-M   'P 1'
#
loop_
_entity.id
_entity.type
_entity.pdbx_description
1 polymer ?
#
loop_
_entity_poly.entity_id
_entity_poly.type
_entity_poly.pdbx_seq_one_letter_code
_entity_poly.pdbx_strand_id
1 'polypeptide(L)'
;MLSDIFMESTQFDWMLGLFVDIYRHQPIEDEVLMQYLILGITKAASVVGLDSDTVDKAKKLVDLGLHSSLPSTQLLSLHSLLYLLAQPNDTLSPLLPLASEYLIKHLQDASLKSNKLMIWASAFFVAENYPGKQDLTAKILQECMNLCSGMVPLSLCIMHGLERLLLADMLDSCDTDLVLKLCVDRIKHGKPVESLAAIGVMLSALYFGGNKKQPSAIDTANSEHHIVALERATLLFDRIKRGYPFEAEVISRILPGFLSEFFPTQDILNKVIGEFLSNQQPHPQFLATVLFKVCETLHAGDSEELMQEWVLLSLSNFTQRSPLAMAIWSLSCCFVAATSTLWLRALFPLIQGRMGKFEDHDKQLFYLSALDFYNQLEKEDHRTQFYGVVKGVALPDTPYMELLKRLPKT
;
A
#
# COMPACT_ATOMS: atom_id res chain seq x y z
N MET A 1 3.20 -5.61 32.85
CA MET A 1 2.65 -6.97 32.82
C MET A 1 1.49 -7.11 33.81
N LEU A 2 1.70 -7.22 35.13
CA LEU A 2 0.57 -7.30 36.06
C LEU A 2 -0.31 -6.02 36.06
N SER A 3 0.29 -4.86 35.87
CA SER A 3 -0.49 -3.60 35.77
C SER A 3 -1.31 -3.47 34.48
N ASP A 4 -1.20 -4.40 33.52
CA ASP A 4 -2.02 -4.40 32.30
C ASP A 4 -3.42 -4.99 32.55
N ILE A 5 -3.61 -5.69 33.67
CA ILE A 5 -4.90 -6.27 34.09
C ILE A 5 -5.57 -5.48 35.23
N PHE A 6 -4.98 -4.35 35.61
CA PHE A 6 -5.61 -3.45 36.58
C PHE A 6 -6.83 -2.79 35.94
N MET A 7 -7.91 -2.73 36.72
CA MET A 7 -9.22 -2.21 36.28
C MET A 7 -9.61 -0.95 37.05
N GLU A 8 -8.97 -0.68 38.20
CA GLU A 8 -9.30 0.44 39.08
C GLU A 8 -8.09 1.36 39.29
N SER A 9 -8.33 2.68 39.33
CA SER A 9 -7.30 3.70 39.58
C SER A 9 -6.57 3.50 40.92
N THR A 10 -7.28 2.99 41.93
CA THR A 10 -6.75 2.64 43.27
C THR A 10 -5.62 1.60 43.21
N GLN A 11 -5.64 0.70 42.23
CA GLN A 11 -4.59 -0.30 42.02
C GLN A 11 -3.30 0.36 41.50
N PHE A 12 -3.44 1.39 40.68
CA PHE A 12 -2.32 2.20 40.21
C PHE A 12 -1.79 3.13 41.30
N ASP A 13 -2.65 3.70 42.15
CA ASP A 13 -2.23 4.45 43.35
C ASP A 13 -1.36 3.59 44.28
N TRP A 14 -1.83 2.38 44.57
CA TRP A 14 -1.08 1.42 45.38
C TRP A 14 0.28 1.08 44.74
N MET A 15 0.29 0.81 43.43
CA MET A 15 1.52 0.51 42.68
C MET A 15 2.50 1.69 42.71
N LEU A 16 2.01 2.91 42.51
CA LEU A 16 2.82 4.13 42.54
C LEU A 16 3.46 4.32 43.90
N GLY A 17 2.67 4.22 44.98
CA GLY A 17 3.17 4.32 46.35
C GLY A 17 4.26 3.29 46.65
N LEU A 18 3.97 2.01 46.36
CA LEU A 18 4.92 0.92 46.58
C LEU A 18 6.23 1.13 45.81
N PHE A 19 6.16 1.51 44.53
CA PHE A 19 7.36 1.65 43.70
C PHE A 19 8.19 2.88 44.06
N VAL A 20 7.55 3.99 44.44
CA VAL A 20 8.25 5.17 44.97
C VAL A 20 8.96 4.82 46.28
N ASP A 21 8.34 4.02 47.14
CA ASP A 21 8.95 3.58 48.39
C ASP A 21 10.14 2.65 48.14
N ILE A 22 10.03 1.70 47.20
CA ILE A 22 11.16 0.86 46.79
C ILE A 22 12.30 1.73 46.23
N TYR A 23 11.97 2.69 45.34
CA TYR A 23 12.95 3.58 44.74
C TYR A 23 13.76 4.38 45.78
N ARG A 24 13.14 4.82 46.87
CA ARG A 24 13.83 5.56 47.95
C ARG A 24 14.88 4.73 48.71
N HIS A 25 14.71 3.41 48.76
CA HIS A 25 15.56 2.52 49.54
C HIS A 25 16.58 1.76 48.67
N GLN A 26 16.43 1.82 47.34
CA GLN A 26 17.29 1.11 46.42
C GLN A 26 18.61 1.85 46.17
N PRO A 27 19.76 1.16 46.18
CA PRO A 27 21.02 1.75 45.73
C PRO A 27 20.96 2.11 44.24
N ILE A 28 21.52 3.28 43.89
CA ILE A 28 21.55 3.81 42.51
C ILE A 28 22.34 2.89 41.56
N GLU A 29 23.23 2.05 42.10
CA GLU A 29 24.07 1.12 41.36
C GLU A 29 23.29 -0.07 40.74
N ASP A 30 22.07 -0.36 41.22
CA ASP A 30 21.25 -1.43 40.67
C ASP A 30 20.47 -0.96 39.42
N GLU A 31 21.18 -0.87 38.29
CA GLU A 31 20.58 -0.48 37.01
C GLU A 31 19.47 -1.44 36.54
N VAL A 32 19.51 -2.72 36.97
CA VAL A 32 18.56 -3.75 36.53
C VAL A 32 17.20 -3.58 37.18
N LEU A 33 17.13 -3.23 38.47
CA LEU A 33 15.86 -2.90 39.10
C LEU A 33 15.37 -1.50 38.69
N MET A 34 16.30 -0.56 38.57
CA MET A 34 15.99 0.85 38.24
C MET A 34 15.22 1.00 36.94
N GLN A 35 15.56 0.26 35.88
CA GLN A 35 14.81 0.31 34.61
C GLN A 35 13.32 -0.05 34.76
N TYR A 36 12.98 -1.00 35.65
CA TYR A 36 11.59 -1.40 35.90
C TYR A 36 10.87 -0.45 36.85
N LEU A 37 11.59 0.12 37.82
CA LEU A 37 11.04 1.15 38.71
C LEU A 37 10.68 2.41 37.93
N ILE A 38 11.55 2.88 37.02
CA ILE A 38 11.27 4.05 36.18
C ILE A 38 9.99 3.82 35.37
N LEU A 39 9.89 2.68 34.67
CA LEU A 39 8.70 2.32 33.90
C LEU A 39 7.45 2.18 34.78
N GLY A 40 7.57 1.50 35.91
CA GLY A 40 6.46 1.24 36.81
C GLY A 40 5.89 2.51 37.43
N ILE A 41 6.77 3.38 37.94
CA ILE A 41 6.39 4.66 38.54
C ILE A 41 5.70 5.53 37.48
N THR A 42 6.31 5.69 36.31
CA THR A 42 5.78 6.58 35.26
C THR A 42 4.48 6.07 34.66
N LYS A 43 4.34 4.75 34.45
CA LYS A 43 3.07 4.15 33.99
C LYS A 43 1.96 4.31 35.03
N ALA A 44 2.24 4.09 36.31
CA ALA A 44 1.23 4.25 37.35
C ALA A 44 0.83 5.73 37.50
N ALA A 45 1.81 6.62 37.50
CA ALA A 45 1.59 8.05 37.58
C ALA A 45 0.79 8.61 36.39
N SER A 46 0.99 8.06 35.17
CA SER A 46 0.20 8.50 34.01
C SER A 46 -1.28 8.12 34.12
N VAL A 47 -1.63 7.04 34.82
CA VAL A 47 -3.03 6.62 35.04
C VAL A 47 -3.68 7.36 36.21
N VAL A 48 -2.95 7.56 37.31
CA VAL A 48 -3.44 8.25 38.51
C VAL A 48 -3.67 9.75 38.27
N GLY A 49 -2.86 10.33 37.38
CA GLY A 49 -2.84 11.77 37.13
C GLY A 49 -1.59 12.42 37.71
N LEU A 50 -1.13 13.48 37.05
CA LEU A 50 0.14 14.13 37.33
C LEU A 50 -0.10 15.56 37.83
N ASP A 51 0.29 15.83 39.07
CA ASP A 51 0.48 17.19 39.58
C ASP A 51 1.86 17.73 39.19
N SER A 52 2.10 19.03 39.39
CA SER A 52 3.38 19.67 39.02
C SER A 52 4.59 18.97 39.63
N ASP A 53 4.48 18.54 40.88
CA ASP A 53 5.56 17.93 41.64
C ASP A 53 5.89 16.51 41.13
N THR A 54 4.88 15.75 40.71
CA THR A 54 5.07 14.43 40.12
C THR A 54 5.62 14.52 38.70
N VAL A 55 5.25 15.56 37.92
CA VAL A 55 5.87 15.82 36.61
C VAL A 55 7.37 16.06 36.73
N ASP A 56 7.82 16.88 37.69
CA ASP A 56 9.25 17.16 37.88
C ASP A 56 10.04 15.92 38.34
N LYS A 57 9.44 15.08 39.19
CA LYS A 57 10.04 13.79 39.59
C LYS A 57 10.12 12.84 38.41
N ALA A 58 9.03 12.70 37.64
CA ALA A 58 8.99 11.86 36.46
C ALA A 58 10.02 12.31 35.42
N LYS A 59 10.17 13.62 35.20
CA LYS A 59 11.19 14.20 34.32
C LYS A 59 12.59 13.76 34.72
N LYS A 60 12.95 13.89 36.00
CA LYS A 60 14.27 13.48 36.51
C LYS A 60 14.53 11.99 36.37
N LEU A 61 13.53 11.16 36.66
CA LEU A 61 13.63 9.70 36.53
C LEU A 61 13.84 9.27 35.08
N VAL A 62 13.06 9.85 34.16
CA VAL A 62 13.16 9.56 32.74
C VAL A 62 14.49 10.04 32.18
N ASP A 63 14.91 11.27 32.50
CA ASP A 63 16.19 11.84 32.07
C ASP A 63 17.39 10.97 32.50
N LEU A 64 17.39 10.51 33.76
CA LEU A 64 18.41 9.59 34.27
C LEU A 64 18.49 8.31 33.45
N GLY A 65 17.34 7.69 33.16
CA GLY A 65 17.32 6.43 32.43
C GLY A 65 17.60 6.57 30.93
N LEU A 66 17.23 7.69 30.30
CA LEU A 66 17.58 7.99 28.90
C LEU A 66 19.09 8.13 28.70
N HIS A 67 19.80 8.62 29.72
CA HIS A 67 21.26 8.80 29.71
C HIS A 67 22.04 7.62 30.32
N SER A 68 21.37 6.54 30.72
CA SER A 68 22.04 5.33 31.25
C SER A 68 22.93 4.67 30.20
N SER A 69 24.01 4.01 30.64
CA SER A 69 24.86 3.16 29.80
C SER A 69 24.16 1.89 29.31
N LEU A 70 23.10 1.44 29.98
CA LEU A 70 22.41 0.20 29.66
C LEU A 70 21.30 0.42 28.62
N PRO A 71 21.36 -0.25 27.44
CA PRO A 71 20.36 -0.06 26.38
C PRO A 71 18.92 -0.44 26.79
N SER A 72 18.75 -1.39 27.70
CA SER A 72 17.42 -1.77 28.19
C SER A 72 16.80 -0.70 29.09
N THR A 73 17.60 -0.02 29.91
CA THR A 73 17.16 1.15 30.69
C THR A 73 16.72 2.28 29.77
N GLN A 74 17.52 2.60 28.76
CA GLN A 74 17.15 3.62 27.76
C GLN A 74 15.82 3.27 27.06
N LEU A 75 15.63 1.99 26.68
CA LEU A 75 14.41 1.51 26.04
C LEU A 75 13.19 1.66 26.96
N LEU A 76 13.29 1.23 28.21
CA LEU A 76 12.19 1.33 29.17
C LEU A 76 11.90 2.80 29.55
N SER A 77 12.92 3.66 29.57
CA SER A 77 12.73 5.11 29.73
C SER A 77 12.03 5.75 28.54
N LEU A 78 12.26 5.29 27.31
CA LEU A 78 11.47 5.71 26.14
C LEU A 78 10.00 5.28 26.25
N HIS A 79 9.72 4.06 26.71
CA HIS A 79 8.36 3.63 27.01
C HIS A 79 7.72 4.48 28.12
N SER A 80 8.49 4.80 29.16
CA SER A 80 8.07 5.67 30.26
C SER A 80 7.66 7.06 29.76
N LEU A 81 8.50 7.64 28.89
CA LEU A 81 8.24 8.92 28.25
C LEU A 81 6.93 8.88 27.44
N LEU A 82 6.69 7.80 26.68
CA LEU A 82 5.43 7.64 25.94
C LEU A 82 4.21 7.48 26.84
N TYR A 83 4.29 6.71 27.93
CA TYR A 83 3.17 6.57 28.87
C TYR A 83 2.75 7.91 29.47
N LEU A 84 3.73 8.77 29.76
CA LEU A 84 3.49 10.13 30.21
C LEU A 84 2.83 10.92 29.07
N LEU A 85 3.50 11.06 27.93
CA LEU A 85 3.04 11.88 26.79
C LEU A 85 1.73 11.38 26.14
N ALA A 86 1.29 10.16 26.38
CA ALA A 86 -0.01 9.65 25.91
C ALA A 86 -1.21 10.30 26.62
N GLN A 87 -0.99 11.02 27.71
CA GLN A 87 -2.07 11.68 28.43
C GLN A 87 -2.57 12.94 27.69
N PRO A 88 -3.89 13.16 27.61
CA PRO A 88 -4.49 14.25 26.83
C PRO A 88 -4.28 15.66 27.42
N ASN A 89 -3.47 15.80 28.47
CA ASN A 89 -3.31 17.04 29.23
C ASN A 89 -2.01 17.79 28.89
N ASP A 90 -2.10 19.12 28.71
CA ASP A 90 -0.98 20.03 28.48
C ASP A 90 0.02 20.14 29.65
N THR A 91 -0.28 19.50 30.79
CA THR A 91 0.56 19.46 31.98
C THR A 91 1.94 18.85 31.71
N LEU A 92 2.09 18.12 30.60
CA LEU A 92 3.31 17.44 30.20
C LEU A 92 4.15 18.19 29.15
N SER A 93 3.74 19.41 28.79
CA SER A 93 4.56 20.31 27.98
C SER A 93 6.02 20.47 28.48
N PRO A 94 6.36 20.42 29.79
CA PRO A 94 7.75 20.51 30.25
C PRO A 94 8.63 19.28 29.93
N LEU A 95 8.02 18.14 29.57
CA LEU A 95 8.73 16.91 29.15
C LEU A 95 9.06 16.92 27.66
N LEU A 96 8.36 17.73 26.85
CA LEU A 96 8.54 17.76 25.40
C LEU A 96 9.97 18.13 24.98
N PRO A 97 10.65 19.15 25.56
CA PRO A 97 12.03 19.47 25.17
C PRO A 97 12.98 18.29 25.40
N LEU A 98 12.87 17.63 26.56
CA LEU A 98 13.65 16.43 26.87
C LEU A 98 13.41 15.31 25.85
N ALA A 99 12.14 15.06 25.51
CA ALA A 99 11.75 14.05 24.55
C ALA A 99 12.40 14.30 23.18
N SER A 100 12.17 15.48 22.62
CA SER A 100 12.57 15.81 21.27
C SER A 100 14.07 16.01 21.12
N GLU A 101 14.76 16.61 22.09
CA GLU A 101 16.23 16.72 22.06
C GLU A 101 16.88 15.33 22.01
N TYR A 102 16.38 14.40 22.84
CA TYR A 102 16.84 13.01 22.83
C TYR A 102 16.55 12.33 21.48
N LEU A 103 15.31 12.45 20.99
CA LEU A 103 14.90 11.82 19.72
C LEU A 103 15.70 12.38 18.53
N ILE A 104 15.80 13.71 18.38
CA ILE A 104 16.57 14.38 17.32
C ILE A 104 18.03 13.90 17.31
N LYS A 105 18.64 13.81 18.49
CA LYS A 105 20.02 13.34 18.64
C LYS A 105 20.20 11.88 18.21
N HIS A 106 19.24 11.02 18.51
CA HIS A 106 19.38 9.57 18.34
C HIS A 106 18.70 8.98 17.09
N LEU A 107 17.96 9.78 16.29
CA LEU A 107 17.39 9.34 15.00
C LEU A 107 18.47 8.81 14.03
N GLN A 108 19.66 9.42 14.04
CA GLN A 108 20.80 9.02 13.19
C GLN A 108 21.73 7.98 13.83
N ASP A 109 21.58 7.70 15.12
CA ASP A 109 22.61 6.99 15.87
C ASP A 109 22.69 5.52 15.44
N ALA A 110 23.80 5.15 14.79
CA ALA A 110 24.05 3.80 14.33
C ALA A 110 24.36 2.81 15.48
N SER A 111 24.70 3.31 16.67
CA SER A 111 25.06 2.49 17.83
C SER A 111 23.85 1.85 18.51
N LEU A 112 22.67 2.47 18.44
CA LEU A 112 21.44 2.04 19.11
C LEU A 112 20.62 1.01 18.31
N LYS A 113 21.27 -0.01 17.75
CA LYS A 113 20.63 -0.99 16.84
C LYS A 113 19.37 -1.65 17.42
N SER A 114 19.33 -1.94 18.72
CA SER A 114 18.18 -2.58 19.39
C SER A 114 16.99 -1.63 19.61
N ASN A 115 17.25 -0.33 19.75
CA ASN A 115 16.25 0.65 20.21
C ASN A 115 15.70 1.52 19.07
N LYS A 116 16.21 1.37 17.83
CA LYS A 116 15.81 2.21 16.69
C LYS A 116 14.31 2.23 16.45
N LEU A 117 13.64 1.08 16.52
CA LEU A 117 12.19 1.01 16.31
C LEU A 117 11.44 1.88 17.31
N MET A 118 11.85 1.83 18.59
CA MET A 118 11.21 2.61 19.65
C MET A 118 11.48 4.10 19.48
N ILE A 119 12.71 4.48 19.12
CA ILE A 119 13.05 5.89 18.84
C ILE A 119 12.17 6.44 17.71
N TRP A 120 12.05 5.71 16.60
CA TRP A 120 11.23 6.14 15.46
C TRP A 120 9.73 6.17 15.80
N ALA A 121 9.20 5.15 16.47
CA ALA A 121 7.82 5.12 16.91
C ALA A 121 7.50 6.29 17.85
N SER A 122 8.39 6.59 18.80
CA SER A 122 8.24 7.74 19.70
C SER A 122 8.34 9.07 18.95
N ALA A 123 9.22 9.19 17.95
CA ALA A 123 9.34 10.39 17.15
C ALA A 123 8.06 10.68 16.35
N PHE A 124 7.48 9.66 15.70
CA PHE A 124 6.19 9.82 15.01
C PHE A 124 5.05 10.16 15.97
N PHE A 125 5.00 9.51 17.14
CA PHE A 125 4.00 9.82 18.16
C PHE A 125 4.06 11.29 18.62
N VAL A 126 5.26 11.79 18.93
CA VAL A 126 5.46 13.17 19.37
C VAL A 126 5.14 14.15 18.23
N ALA A 127 5.58 13.84 17.01
CA ALA A 127 5.31 14.67 15.84
C ALA A 127 3.80 14.77 15.56
N GLU A 128 3.03 13.69 15.72
CA GLU A 128 1.58 13.66 15.53
C GLU A 128 0.83 14.42 16.63
N ASN A 129 1.15 14.19 17.91
CA ASN A 129 0.33 14.67 19.03
C ASN A 129 0.73 16.07 19.53
N TYR A 130 1.93 16.55 19.18
CA TYR A 130 2.44 17.84 19.64
C TYR A 130 2.94 18.72 18.47
N PRO A 131 2.05 19.10 17.51
CA PRO A 131 2.41 19.95 16.39
C PRO A 131 2.99 21.30 16.80
N GLY A 132 3.94 21.81 16.00
CA GLY A 132 4.36 23.21 16.04
C GLY A 132 5.21 23.64 17.23
N LYS A 133 5.54 22.74 18.17
CA LYS A 133 6.39 23.09 19.31
C LYS A 133 7.87 22.82 19.07
N GLN A 134 8.25 21.98 18.10
CA GLN A 134 9.65 21.57 17.85
C GLN A 134 9.91 21.15 16.38
N ASP A 135 11.12 21.40 15.86
CA ASP A 135 11.59 21.05 14.50
C ASP A 135 11.74 19.52 14.24
N LEU A 136 11.03 18.70 15.02
CA LEU A 136 11.14 17.23 14.99
C LEU A 136 10.64 16.66 13.66
N THR A 137 9.51 17.15 13.12
CA THR A 137 8.95 16.67 11.84
C THR A 137 9.93 16.87 10.68
N ALA A 138 10.54 18.07 10.58
CA ALA A 138 11.56 18.35 9.59
C ALA A 138 12.77 17.42 9.73
N LYS A 139 13.17 17.11 10.97
CA LYS A 139 14.26 16.16 11.23
C LYS A 139 13.89 14.73 10.84
N ILE A 140 12.68 14.26 11.16
CA ILE A 140 12.17 12.95 10.75
C ILE A 140 12.25 12.80 9.23
N LEU A 141 11.78 13.81 8.48
CA LEU A 141 11.80 13.81 7.02
C LEU A 141 13.22 13.86 6.44
N GLN A 142 14.12 14.62 7.06
CA GLN A 142 15.54 14.63 6.66
C GLN A 142 16.16 13.24 6.83
N GLU A 143 15.85 12.54 7.94
CA GLU A 143 16.50 11.27 8.27
C GLU A 143 15.91 10.06 7.56
N CYS A 144 14.61 10.06 7.24
CA CYS A 144 14.00 8.92 6.56
C CYS A 144 14.61 8.68 5.17
N MET A 145 15.08 9.74 4.50
CA MET A 145 15.75 9.66 3.19
C MET A 145 17.00 8.76 3.24
N ASN A 146 17.72 8.76 4.36
CA ASN A 146 19.00 8.04 4.51
C ASN A 146 18.84 6.61 5.04
N LEU A 147 17.75 6.31 5.76
CA LEU A 147 17.63 5.12 6.61
C LEU A 147 16.73 4.00 6.06
N CYS A 148 15.97 4.26 4.99
CA CYS A 148 15.08 3.27 4.39
C CYS A 148 15.78 2.11 3.65
N SER A 149 17.11 1.99 3.73
CA SER A 149 17.92 0.88 3.16
C SER A 149 18.37 -0.18 4.19
N GLY A 150 17.95 -0.04 5.46
CA GLY A 150 18.40 -0.86 6.58
C GLY A 150 17.59 -2.14 6.85
N MET A 151 17.24 -2.35 8.13
CA MET A 151 16.48 -3.50 8.59
C MET A 151 15.00 -3.36 8.21
N VAL A 152 14.40 -4.43 7.67
CA VAL A 152 13.02 -4.44 7.17
C VAL A 152 12.00 -3.90 8.19
N PRO A 153 12.03 -4.28 9.50
CA PRO A 153 11.09 -3.74 10.48
C PRO A 153 11.18 -2.22 10.64
N LEU A 154 12.40 -1.66 10.57
CA LEU A 154 12.62 -0.23 10.69
C LEU A 154 12.08 0.52 9.47
N SER A 155 12.34 -0.01 8.27
CA SER A 155 11.80 0.57 7.04
C SER A 155 10.27 0.61 7.07
N LEU A 156 9.62 -0.48 7.50
CA LEU A 156 8.16 -0.51 7.68
C LEU A 156 7.66 0.49 8.72
N CYS A 157 8.33 0.59 9.87
CA CYS A 157 8.00 1.57 10.91
C CYS A 157 8.07 3.01 10.37
N ILE A 158 9.09 3.32 9.58
CA ILE A 158 9.24 4.62 8.93
C ILE A 158 8.09 4.87 7.94
N MET A 159 7.79 3.90 7.06
CA MET A 159 6.75 4.08 6.05
C MET A 159 5.35 4.25 6.68
N HIS A 160 4.98 3.41 7.65
CA HIS A 160 3.70 3.56 8.36
C HIS A 160 3.64 4.84 9.20
N GLY A 161 4.77 5.28 9.77
CA GLY A 161 4.85 6.55 10.50
C GLY A 161 4.65 7.75 9.60
N LEU A 162 5.27 7.76 8.42
CA LEU A 162 5.06 8.80 7.40
C LEU A 162 3.62 8.83 6.89
N GLU A 163 3.03 7.65 6.64
CA GLU A 163 1.62 7.53 6.29
C GLU A 163 0.71 8.09 7.39
N ARG A 164 1.03 7.80 8.66
CA ARG A 164 0.26 8.31 9.79
C ARG A 164 0.33 9.84 9.87
N LEU A 165 1.51 10.44 9.74
CA LEU A 165 1.66 11.90 9.72
C LEU A 165 0.91 12.54 8.56
N LEU A 166 0.92 11.89 7.39
CA LEU A 166 0.16 12.33 6.22
C LEU A 166 -1.35 12.31 6.49
N LEU A 167 -1.88 11.21 7.01
CA LEU A 167 -3.31 11.04 7.28
C LEU A 167 -3.81 11.89 8.47
N ALA A 168 -2.93 12.18 9.42
CA ALA A 168 -3.21 13.08 10.55
C ALA A 168 -3.11 14.58 10.16
N ASP A 169 -2.82 14.90 8.90
CA ASP A 169 -2.66 16.27 8.40
C ASP A 169 -1.53 17.07 9.09
N MET A 170 -0.41 16.39 9.35
CA MET A 170 0.74 16.95 10.07
C MET A 170 1.85 17.43 9.14
N LEU A 171 1.69 17.21 7.82
CA LEU A 171 2.66 17.53 6.79
C LEU A 171 2.12 18.65 5.90
N ASP A 172 2.98 19.63 5.58
CA ASP A 172 2.65 20.63 4.58
C ASP A 172 2.80 20.08 3.14
N SER A 173 2.53 20.91 2.13
CA SER A 173 2.64 20.48 0.73
C SER A 173 4.07 20.12 0.32
N CYS A 174 5.08 20.82 0.84
CA CYS A 174 6.48 20.59 0.52
C CYS A 174 6.96 19.25 1.11
N ASP A 175 6.60 19.01 2.37
CA ASP A 175 6.87 17.78 3.10
C ASP A 175 6.17 16.58 2.45
N THR A 176 4.92 16.76 2.02
CA THR A 176 4.17 15.73 1.28
C THR A 176 4.89 15.36 -0.02
N ASP A 177 5.41 16.34 -0.76
CA ASP A 177 6.18 16.08 -1.98
C ASP A 177 7.49 15.32 -1.70
N LEU A 178 8.16 15.60 -0.58
CA LEU A 178 9.35 14.85 -0.16
C LEU A 178 9.03 13.39 0.15
N VAL A 179 7.94 13.13 0.89
CA VAL A 179 7.46 11.78 1.18
C VAL A 179 7.09 11.04 -0.11
N LEU A 180 6.41 11.70 -1.05
CA LEU A 180 6.06 11.11 -2.33
C LEU A 180 7.28 10.80 -3.20
N LYS A 181 8.30 11.66 -3.21
CA LYS A 181 9.58 11.41 -3.89
C LYS A 181 10.27 10.18 -3.30
N LEU A 182 10.31 10.05 -1.98
CA LEU A 182 10.82 8.86 -1.30
C LEU A 182 10.04 7.60 -1.70
N CYS A 183 8.71 7.66 -1.74
CA CYS A 183 7.88 6.53 -2.15
C CYS A 183 8.20 6.09 -3.58
N VAL A 184 8.33 7.02 -4.53
CA VAL A 184 8.69 6.71 -5.92
C VAL A 184 10.03 5.99 -6.01
N ASP A 185 11.04 6.48 -5.30
CA ASP A 185 12.36 5.85 -5.25
C ASP A 185 12.27 4.40 -4.73
N ARG A 186 11.53 4.19 -3.63
CA ARG A 186 11.34 2.87 -3.03
C ARG A 186 10.52 1.92 -3.89
N ILE A 187 9.55 2.40 -4.65
CA ILE A 187 8.79 1.54 -5.58
C ILE A 187 9.68 1.11 -6.75
N LYS A 188 10.55 2.01 -7.24
CA LYS A 188 11.45 1.71 -8.36
C LYS A 188 12.60 0.79 -7.95
N HIS A 189 13.17 0.99 -6.76
CA HIS A 189 14.46 0.40 -6.39
C HIS A 189 14.46 -0.38 -5.07
N GLY A 190 13.41 -0.29 -4.27
CA GLY A 190 13.31 -0.91 -2.95
C GLY A 190 13.10 -2.43 -2.99
N LYS A 191 13.39 -3.06 -1.85
CA LYS A 191 13.06 -4.48 -1.61
C LYS A 191 11.54 -4.66 -1.64
N PRO A 192 11.03 -5.88 -1.86
CA PRO A 192 9.59 -6.10 -2.04
C PRO A 192 8.72 -5.54 -0.91
N VAL A 193 9.10 -5.81 0.34
CA VAL A 193 8.35 -5.33 1.52
C VAL A 193 8.35 -3.80 1.61
N GLU A 194 9.46 -3.16 1.24
CA GLU A 194 9.61 -1.70 1.26
C GLU A 194 8.82 -1.05 0.12
N SER A 195 8.85 -1.66 -1.08
CA SER A 195 8.09 -1.22 -2.24
C SER A 195 6.59 -1.32 -1.98
N LEU A 196 6.11 -2.41 -1.40
CA LEU A 196 4.68 -2.58 -1.10
C LEU A 196 4.21 -1.57 -0.05
N ALA A 197 4.99 -1.32 0.99
CA ALA A 197 4.69 -0.27 1.96
C ALA A 197 4.66 1.12 1.30
N ALA A 198 5.63 1.42 0.42
CA ALA A 198 5.66 2.66 -0.35
C ALA A 198 4.44 2.86 -1.26
N ILE A 199 3.93 1.79 -1.86
CA ILE A 199 2.68 1.84 -2.63
C ILE A 199 1.53 2.23 -1.72
N GLY A 200 1.44 1.67 -0.50
CA GLY A 200 0.44 2.06 0.49
C GLY A 200 0.46 3.55 0.80
N VAL A 201 1.62 4.08 1.20
CA VAL A 201 1.79 5.52 1.51
C VAL A 201 1.45 6.40 0.30
N MET A 202 1.91 6.02 -0.90
CA MET A 202 1.63 6.76 -2.13
C MET A 202 0.15 6.82 -2.46
N LEU A 203 -0.57 5.71 -2.29
CA LEU A 203 -2.02 5.66 -2.49
C LEU A 203 -2.74 6.49 -1.43
N SER A 204 -2.40 6.35 -0.16
CA SER A 204 -2.95 7.15 0.94
C SER A 204 -2.77 8.65 0.69
N ALA A 205 -1.60 9.07 0.19
CA ALA A 205 -1.34 10.45 -0.21
C ALA A 205 -2.26 10.93 -1.35
N LEU A 206 -2.48 10.10 -2.37
CA LEU A 206 -3.35 10.46 -3.49
C LEU A 206 -4.81 10.62 -3.05
N TYR A 207 -5.33 9.67 -2.26
CA TYR A 207 -6.71 9.72 -1.76
C TYR A 207 -6.95 10.83 -0.73
N PHE A 208 -5.98 11.08 0.15
CA PHE A 208 -6.10 12.14 1.15
C PHE A 208 -5.92 13.53 0.54
N GLY A 209 -4.99 13.69 -0.41
CA GLY A 209 -4.74 14.95 -1.12
C GLY A 209 -5.92 15.40 -1.99
N GLY A 210 -6.69 14.46 -2.55
CA GLY A 210 -7.89 14.75 -3.34
C GLY A 210 -8.99 15.46 -2.54
N ASN A 211 -9.11 15.18 -1.24
CA ASN A 211 -10.16 15.75 -0.37
C ASN A 211 -9.88 17.18 0.13
N LYS A 212 -8.65 17.70 -0.02
CA LYS A 212 -8.27 19.02 0.51
C LYS A 212 -8.49 20.18 -0.46
N LYS A 213 -8.81 19.94 -1.74
CA LYS A 213 -8.98 21.02 -2.73
C LYS A 213 -10.40 21.60 -2.67
N GLN A 214 -10.51 22.89 -2.32
CA GLN A 214 -11.75 23.67 -2.31
C GLN A 214 -12.49 23.62 -3.67
N PRO A 215 -13.83 23.73 -3.68
CA PRO A 215 -14.68 23.54 -4.87
C PRO A 215 -14.59 24.65 -5.94
N SER A 216 -13.65 25.60 -5.86
CA SER A 216 -13.59 26.75 -6.79
C SER A 216 -12.56 26.61 -7.92
N ALA A 217 -11.84 25.49 -8.03
CA ALA A 217 -10.80 25.26 -9.05
C ALA A 217 -10.94 23.88 -9.76
N ILE A 218 -12.18 23.41 -9.92
CA ILE A 218 -12.50 22.02 -10.30
C ILE A 218 -11.89 21.63 -11.66
N ASP A 219 -11.92 22.50 -12.68
CA ASP A 219 -11.52 22.08 -14.03
C ASP A 219 -9.99 21.95 -14.22
N THR A 220 -9.19 22.83 -13.63
CA THR A 220 -7.71 22.76 -13.70
C THR A 220 -7.15 21.76 -12.69
N ALA A 221 -7.72 21.67 -11.49
CA ALA A 221 -7.31 20.72 -10.47
C ALA A 221 -7.56 19.26 -10.89
N ASN A 222 -8.63 19.00 -11.65
CA ASN A 222 -8.92 17.68 -12.19
C ASN A 222 -7.86 17.23 -13.21
N SER A 223 -7.34 18.16 -14.01
CA SER A 223 -6.32 17.86 -15.03
C SER A 223 -4.97 17.52 -14.39
N GLU A 224 -4.52 18.29 -13.39
CA GLU A 224 -3.29 17.98 -12.63
C GLU A 224 -3.42 16.68 -11.83
N HIS A 225 -4.56 16.48 -11.17
CA HIS A 225 -4.82 15.26 -10.40
C HIS A 225 -4.80 14.02 -11.31
N HIS A 226 -5.36 14.14 -12.51
CA HIS A 226 -5.33 13.07 -13.51
C HIS A 226 -3.90 12.77 -13.99
N ILE A 227 -3.08 13.79 -14.25
CA ILE A 227 -1.66 13.60 -14.62
C ILE A 227 -0.89 12.86 -13.53
N VAL A 228 -1.04 13.28 -12.27
CA VAL A 228 -0.39 12.61 -11.13
C VAL A 228 -0.87 11.16 -11.01
N ALA A 229 -2.18 10.91 -11.13
CA ALA A 229 -2.73 9.57 -11.12
C ALA A 229 -2.13 8.71 -12.25
N LEU A 230 -1.95 9.27 -13.46
CA LEU A 230 -1.38 8.56 -14.61
C LEU A 230 0.08 8.16 -14.36
N GLU A 231 0.87 9.06 -13.78
CA GLU A 231 2.24 8.75 -13.37
C GLU A 231 2.27 7.62 -12.34
N ARG A 232 1.33 7.60 -11.38
CA ARG A 232 1.22 6.54 -10.36
C ARG A 232 0.77 5.22 -10.97
N ALA A 233 -0.21 5.25 -11.88
CA ALA A 233 -0.65 4.07 -12.62
C ALA A 233 0.52 3.44 -13.37
N THR A 234 1.30 4.27 -14.08
CA THR A 234 2.48 3.82 -14.84
C THR A 234 3.51 3.16 -13.92
N LEU A 235 3.73 3.73 -12.73
CA LEU A 235 4.63 3.17 -11.73
C LEU A 235 4.16 1.78 -11.23
N LEU A 236 2.85 1.59 -11.03
CA LEU A 236 2.27 0.29 -10.66
C LEU A 236 2.45 -0.75 -11.78
N PHE A 237 2.18 -0.38 -13.04
CA PHE A 237 2.43 -1.27 -14.19
C PHE A 237 3.92 -1.64 -14.34
N ASP A 238 4.81 -0.67 -14.19
CA ASP A 238 6.25 -0.91 -14.20
C ASP A 238 6.68 -1.86 -13.07
N ARG A 239 6.07 -1.73 -11.89
CA ARG A 239 6.37 -2.62 -10.75
C ARG A 239 5.80 -4.01 -10.95
N ILE A 240 4.63 -4.18 -11.57
CA ILE A 240 4.15 -5.50 -12.02
C ILE A 240 5.19 -6.14 -12.93
N LYS A 241 5.71 -5.39 -13.91
CA LYS A 241 6.65 -5.90 -14.90
C LYS A 241 8.03 -6.25 -14.35
N ARG A 242 8.52 -5.54 -13.33
CA ARG A 242 9.89 -5.72 -12.79
C ARG A 242 9.95 -6.43 -11.43
N GLY A 243 8.84 -6.46 -10.69
CA GLY A 243 8.75 -7.00 -9.34
C GLY A 243 8.67 -8.52 -9.29
N TYR A 244 8.77 -9.05 -8.07
CA TYR A 244 8.58 -10.48 -7.82
C TYR A 244 7.12 -10.90 -8.06
N PRO A 245 6.85 -12.18 -8.38
CA PRO A 245 5.49 -12.65 -8.67
C PRO A 245 4.45 -12.29 -7.59
N PHE A 246 4.81 -12.39 -6.31
CA PHE A 246 3.89 -12.04 -5.22
C PHE A 246 3.60 -10.53 -5.13
N GLU A 247 4.56 -9.67 -5.50
CA GLU A 247 4.32 -8.22 -5.57
C GLU A 247 3.39 -7.91 -6.72
N ALA A 248 3.67 -8.47 -7.91
CA ALA A 248 2.85 -8.31 -9.09
C ALA A 248 1.40 -8.78 -8.84
N GLU A 249 1.24 -9.88 -8.10
CA GLU A 249 -0.06 -10.38 -7.67
C GLU A 249 -0.82 -9.38 -6.78
N VAL A 250 -0.17 -8.87 -5.72
CA VAL A 250 -0.78 -7.88 -4.81
C VAL A 250 -1.16 -6.61 -5.56
N ILE A 251 -0.26 -6.08 -6.41
CA ILE A 251 -0.50 -4.86 -7.19
C ILE A 251 -1.65 -5.09 -8.18
N SER A 252 -1.72 -6.25 -8.81
CA SER A 252 -2.80 -6.56 -9.77
C SER A 252 -4.17 -6.74 -9.11
N ARG A 253 -4.22 -6.98 -7.79
CA ARG A 253 -5.49 -7.03 -7.05
C ARG A 253 -6.06 -5.65 -6.74
N ILE A 254 -5.19 -4.66 -6.50
CA ILE A 254 -5.57 -3.27 -6.18
C ILE A 254 -5.78 -2.42 -7.43
N LEU A 255 -5.04 -2.71 -8.51
CA LEU A 255 -4.99 -1.88 -9.71
C LEU A 255 -6.36 -1.65 -10.38
N PRO A 256 -7.28 -2.63 -10.49
CA PRO A 256 -8.59 -2.39 -11.11
C PRO A 256 -9.40 -1.31 -10.41
N GLY A 257 -9.48 -1.36 -9.06
CA GLY A 257 -10.21 -0.36 -8.28
C GLY A 257 -9.60 1.04 -8.43
N PHE A 258 -8.27 1.12 -8.34
CA PHE A 258 -7.53 2.35 -8.58
C PHE A 258 -7.81 2.93 -9.98
N LEU A 259 -7.77 2.08 -11.02
CA LEU A 259 -8.00 2.54 -12.39
C LEU A 259 -9.44 3.03 -12.58
N SER A 260 -10.44 2.30 -12.07
CA SER A 260 -11.85 2.67 -12.21
C SER A 260 -12.22 3.98 -11.52
N GLU A 261 -11.46 4.40 -10.51
CA GLU A 261 -11.75 5.63 -9.76
C GLU A 261 -11.13 6.88 -10.39
N PHE A 262 -9.98 6.77 -11.07
CA PHE A 262 -9.22 7.92 -11.57
C PHE A 262 -9.24 8.11 -13.09
N PHE A 263 -9.68 7.11 -13.86
CA PHE A 263 -9.57 7.13 -15.31
C PHE A 263 -10.90 6.78 -15.99
N PRO A 264 -11.18 7.35 -17.17
CA PRO A 264 -12.29 6.91 -17.98
C PRO A 264 -12.02 5.49 -18.53
N THR A 265 -13.09 4.72 -18.71
CA THR A 265 -13.04 3.33 -19.18
C THR A 265 -12.16 3.12 -20.41
N GLN A 266 -12.22 4.02 -21.38
CA GLN A 266 -11.48 3.90 -22.63
C GLN A 266 -9.95 3.89 -22.41
N ASP A 267 -9.45 4.75 -21.53
CA ASP A 267 -8.02 4.84 -21.21
C ASP A 267 -7.55 3.62 -20.43
N ILE A 268 -8.39 3.14 -19.50
CA ILE A 268 -8.14 1.92 -18.73
C ILE A 268 -7.96 0.74 -19.67
N LEU A 269 -8.92 0.50 -20.57
CA LEU A 269 -8.88 -0.64 -21.49
C LEU A 269 -7.63 -0.56 -22.38
N ASN A 270 -7.40 0.59 -23.03
CA ASN A 270 -6.23 0.78 -23.89
C ASN A 270 -4.91 0.47 -23.16
N LYS A 271 -4.76 0.95 -21.93
CA LYS A 271 -3.55 0.73 -21.13
C LYS A 271 -3.43 -0.72 -20.66
N VAL A 272 -4.47 -1.29 -20.06
CA VAL A 272 -4.47 -2.65 -19.51
C VAL A 272 -4.18 -3.67 -20.60
N ILE A 273 -4.78 -3.52 -21.79
CA ILE A 273 -4.53 -4.48 -22.85
C ILE A 273 -3.20 -4.28 -23.55
N GLY A 274 -2.76 -3.03 -23.73
CA GLY A 274 -1.40 -2.77 -24.20
C GLY A 274 -0.35 -3.48 -23.31
N GLU A 275 -0.54 -3.43 -21.99
CA GLU A 275 0.34 -4.12 -21.03
C GLU A 275 0.15 -5.65 -21.04
N PHE A 276 -1.09 -6.14 -21.20
CA PHE A 276 -1.41 -7.58 -21.25
C PHE A 276 -0.83 -8.28 -22.49
N LEU A 277 -0.82 -7.58 -23.63
CA LEU A 277 -0.30 -8.06 -24.90
C LEU A 277 1.19 -7.79 -25.09
N SER A 278 1.80 -7.01 -24.20
CA SER A 278 3.23 -6.68 -24.30
C SER A 278 4.10 -7.93 -24.22
N ASN A 279 5.00 -8.10 -25.20
CA ASN A 279 6.00 -9.17 -25.19
C ASN A 279 7.00 -9.03 -24.03
N GLN A 280 7.09 -7.85 -23.42
CA GLN A 280 7.97 -7.59 -22.29
C GLN A 280 7.30 -7.87 -20.93
N GLN A 281 6.05 -8.34 -20.91
CA GLN A 281 5.31 -8.61 -19.68
C GLN A 281 5.61 -10.03 -19.17
N PRO A 282 6.33 -10.19 -18.03
CA PRO A 282 6.62 -11.50 -17.47
C PRO A 282 5.42 -12.16 -16.78
N HIS A 283 4.42 -11.38 -16.34
CA HIS A 283 3.27 -11.90 -15.59
C HIS A 283 1.91 -11.61 -16.27
N PRO A 284 1.69 -12.06 -17.51
CA PRO A 284 0.45 -11.79 -18.23
C PRO A 284 -0.79 -12.38 -17.54
N GLN A 285 -0.64 -13.43 -16.72
CA GLN A 285 -1.72 -14.01 -15.92
C GLN A 285 -2.31 -13.01 -14.93
N PHE A 286 -1.51 -12.11 -14.36
CA PHE A 286 -2.04 -11.11 -13.43
C PHE A 286 -2.74 -9.97 -14.17
N LEU A 287 -2.22 -9.53 -15.32
CA LEU A 287 -2.91 -8.55 -16.16
C LEU A 287 -4.21 -9.09 -16.77
N ALA A 288 -4.30 -10.40 -17.04
CA ALA A 288 -5.58 -11.02 -17.38
C ALA A 288 -6.60 -10.85 -16.24
N THR A 289 -6.18 -10.94 -14.98
CA THR A 289 -7.07 -10.69 -13.82
C THR A 289 -7.48 -9.23 -13.73
N VAL A 290 -6.56 -8.31 -14.02
CA VAL A 290 -6.86 -6.87 -14.07
C VAL A 290 -7.90 -6.60 -15.14
N LEU A 291 -7.71 -7.13 -16.35
CA LEU A 291 -8.67 -7.03 -17.44
C LEU A 291 -10.04 -7.60 -17.06
N PHE A 292 -10.07 -8.80 -16.49
CA PHE A 292 -11.32 -9.44 -16.06
C PHE A 292 -12.11 -8.58 -15.06
N LYS A 293 -11.44 -8.03 -14.05
CA LYS A 293 -12.04 -7.17 -13.03
C LYS A 293 -12.48 -5.82 -13.59
N VAL A 294 -11.71 -5.21 -14.49
CA VAL A 294 -12.13 -3.99 -15.19
C VAL A 294 -13.40 -4.28 -15.98
N CYS A 295 -13.44 -5.33 -16.78
CA CYS A 295 -14.65 -5.71 -17.51
C CYS A 295 -15.84 -5.99 -16.56
N GLU A 296 -15.63 -6.61 -15.40
CA GLU A 296 -16.68 -6.80 -14.39
C GLU A 296 -17.30 -5.47 -13.92
N THR A 297 -16.48 -4.45 -13.65
CA THR A 297 -16.98 -3.11 -13.30
C THR A 297 -17.76 -2.45 -14.44
N LEU A 298 -17.41 -2.73 -15.70
CA LEU A 298 -18.10 -2.17 -16.87
C LEU A 298 -19.45 -2.82 -17.15
N HIS A 299 -19.59 -4.12 -16.89
CA HIS A 299 -20.89 -4.79 -16.98
C HIS A 299 -21.88 -4.19 -15.97
N ALA A 300 -21.41 -3.79 -14.78
CA ALA A 300 -22.25 -3.12 -13.79
C ALA A 300 -22.69 -1.70 -14.21
N GLY A 301 -21.95 -1.07 -15.14
CA GLY A 301 -22.21 0.28 -15.64
C GLY A 301 -22.87 0.35 -17.02
N ASP A 302 -23.46 -0.75 -17.51
CA ASP A 302 -24.19 -0.83 -18.79
C ASP A 302 -23.38 -0.35 -20.02
N SER A 303 -22.07 -0.61 -20.03
CA SER A 303 -21.14 -0.19 -21.09
C SER A 303 -20.70 -1.37 -21.98
N GLU A 304 -21.64 -2.23 -22.37
CA GLU A 304 -21.36 -3.46 -23.13
C GLU A 304 -20.85 -3.17 -24.55
N GLU A 305 -21.44 -2.18 -25.24
CA GLU A 305 -21.05 -1.80 -26.60
C GLU A 305 -19.59 -1.35 -26.68
N LEU A 306 -19.15 -0.50 -25.75
CA LEU A 306 -17.77 -0.05 -25.66
C LEU A 306 -16.79 -1.22 -25.46
N MET A 307 -17.19 -2.21 -24.67
CA MET A 307 -16.39 -3.41 -24.43
C MET A 307 -16.26 -4.26 -25.70
N GLN A 308 -17.37 -4.44 -26.43
CA GLN A 308 -17.37 -5.17 -27.70
C GLN A 308 -16.48 -4.48 -28.74
N GLU A 309 -16.62 -3.16 -28.92
CA GLU A 309 -15.78 -2.37 -29.83
C GLU A 309 -14.30 -2.52 -29.48
N TRP A 310 -13.97 -2.42 -28.21
CA TRP A 310 -12.60 -2.53 -27.75
C TRP A 310 -12.00 -3.93 -27.98
N VAL A 311 -12.77 -5.00 -27.72
CA VAL A 311 -12.34 -6.37 -28.03
C VAL A 311 -12.08 -6.50 -29.53
N LEU A 312 -12.98 -6.00 -30.38
CA LEU A 312 -12.83 -6.07 -31.84
C LEU A 312 -11.60 -5.33 -32.36
N LEU A 313 -11.30 -4.14 -31.80
CA LEU A 313 -10.10 -3.36 -32.15
C LEU A 313 -8.80 -4.06 -31.76
N SER A 314 -8.82 -4.87 -30.70
CA SER A 314 -7.63 -5.57 -30.18
C SER A 314 -7.47 -7.00 -30.72
N LEU A 315 -8.48 -7.59 -31.38
CA LEU A 315 -8.44 -8.96 -31.92
C LEU A 315 -7.22 -9.24 -32.80
N SER A 316 -6.87 -8.30 -33.69
CA SER A 316 -5.70 -8.43 -34.55
C SER A 316 -4.41 -8.58 -33.74
N ASN A 317 -4.24 -7.76 -32.70
CA ASN A 317 -3.08 -7.81 -31.81
C ASN A 317 -3.02 -9.13 -31.02
N PHE A 318 -4.16 -9.64 -30.57
CA PHE A 318 -4.24 -10.94 -29.89
C PHE A 318 -3.83 -12.10 -30.80
N THR A 319 -4.34 -12.13 -32.03
CA THR A 319 -4.07 -13.23 -32.98
C THR A 319 -2.62 -13.29 -33.45
N GLN A 320 -1.92 -12.14 -33.44
CA GLN A 320 -0.50 -12.04 -33.81
C GLN A 320 0.46 -12.44 -32.70
N ARG A 321 -0.03 -12.74 -31.49
CA ARG A 321 0.81 -13.13 -30.36
C ARG A 321 1.49 -14.48 -30.63
N SER A 322 2.74 -14.60 -30.22
CA SER A 322 3.53 -15.84 -30.31
C SER A 322 3.99 -16.28 -28.91
N PRO A 323 3.99 -17.59 -28.59
CA PRO A 323 3.53 -18.71 -29.41
C PRO A 323 2.00 -18.79 -29.55
N LEU A 324 1.49 -19.60 -30.50
CA LEU A 324 0.05 -19.78 -30.75
C LEU A 324 -0.74 -20.17 -29.48
N ALA A 325 -0.15 -21.00 -28.61
CA ALA A 325 -0.73 -21.35 -27.32
C ALA A 325 -1.05 -20.12 -26.46
N MET A 326 -0.15 -19.13 -26.44
CA MET A 326 -0.35 -17.87 -25.72
C MET A 326 -1.38 -16.97 -26.41
N ALA A 327 -1.45 -16.96 -27.74
CA ALA A 327 -2.50 -16.22 -28.45
C ALA A 327 -3.88 -16.76 -28.08
N ILE A 328 -4.09 -18.07 -28.17
CA ILE A 328 -5.35 -18.74 -27.85
C ILE A 328 -5.71 -18.58 -26.38
N TRP A 329 -4.76 -18.73 -25.47
CA TRP A 329 -4.98 -18.46 -24.04
C TRP A 329 -5.39 -16.99 -23.80
N SER A 330 -4.70 -16.04 -24.41
CA SER A 330 -4.99 -14.60 -24.22
C SER A 330 -6.33 -14.18 -24.81
N LEU A 331 -6.72 -14.73 -25.97
CA LEU A 331 -8.04 -14.56 -26.56
C LEU A 331 -9.13 -15.17 -25.67
N SER A 332 -8.89 -16.36 -25.13
CA SER A 332 -9.83 -17.02 -24.21
C SER A 332 -10.06 -16.16 -22.96
N CYS A 333 -8.99 -15.64 -22.36
CA CYS A 333 -9.09 -14.69 -21.24
C CYS A 333 -9.87 -13.43 -21.61
N CYS A 334 -9.63 -12.87 -22.81
CA CYS A 334 -10.30 -11.68 -23.30
C CYS A 334 -11.81 -11.90 -23.51
N PHE A 335 -12.20 -12.96 -24.21
CA PHE A 335 -13.61 -13.28 -24.44
C PHE A 335 -14.36 -13.61 -23.14
N VAL A 336 -13.72 -14.34 -22.22
CA VAL A 336 -14.31 -14.62 -20.91
C VAL A 336 -14.39 -13.39 -20.01
N ALA A 337 -13.47 -12.43 -20.16
CA ALA A 337 -13.59 -11.14 -19.50
C ALA A 337 -14.75 -10.30 -20.08
N ALA A 338 -14.97 -10.40 -21.39
CA ALA A 338 -15.92 -9.56 -22.11
C ALA A 338 -17.37 -10.10 -22.18
N THR A 339 -17.57 -11.39 -21.94
CA THR A 339 -18.90 -12.01 -22.00
C THR A 339 -19.78 -11.62 -20.82
N SER A 340 -21.09 -11.45 -21.09
CA SER A 340 -22.15 -11.32 -20.08
C SER A 340 -22.62 -12.69 -19.52
N THR A 341 -22.19 -13.82 -20.11
CA THR A 341 -22.57 -15.17 -19.68
C THR A 341 -21.89 -15.56 -18.36
N LEU A 342 -22.64 -15.54 -17.25
CA LEU A 342 -22.14 -15.79 -15.89
C LEU A 342 -21.32 -17.08 -15.73
N TRP A 343 -21.79 -18.19 -16.30
CA TRP A 343 -21.12 -19.50 -16.18
C TRP A 343 -19.77 -19.53 -16.88
N LEU A 344 -19.66 -18.83 -18.01
CA LEU A 344 -18.43 -18.76 -18.76
C LEU A 344 -17.42 -17.86 -18.01
N ARG A 345 -17.89 -16.74 -17.44
CA ARG A 345 -17.08 -15.88 -16.55
C ARG A 345 -16.55 -16.64 -15.34
N ALA A 346 -17.35 -17.53 -14.74
CA ALA A 346 -16.92 -18.35 -13.60
C ALA A 346 -15.78 -19.33 -13.94
N LEU A 347 -15.54 -19.63 -15.22
CA LEU A 347 -14.41 -20.45 -15.66
C LEU A 347 -13.09 -19.66 -15.76
N PHE A 348 -13.11 -18.35 -15.54
CA PHE A 348 -11.92 -17.51 -15.67
C PHE A 348 -10.70 -18.00 -14.87
N PRO A 349 -10.81 -18.39 -13.57
CA PRO A 349 -9.65 -18.88 -12.82
C PRO A 349 -9.04 -20.15 -13.42
N LEU A 350 -9.87 -21.02 -14.00
CA LEU A 350 -9.40 -22.24 -14.68
C LEU A 350 -8.59 -21.87 -15.93
N ILE A 351 -9.10 -20.94 -16.75
CA ILE A 351 -8.42 -20.49 -17.97
C ILE A 351 -7.10 -19.79 -17.62
N GLN A 352 -7.13 -18.90 -16.63
CA GLN A 352 -5.94 -18.20 -16.14
C GLN A 352 -4.85 -19.19 -15.68
N GLY A 353 -5.21 -20.23 -14.92
CA GLY A 353 -4.28 -21.24 -14.42
C GLY A 353 -3.67 -22.16 -15.49
N ARG A 354 -4.17 -22.09 -16.73
CA ARG A 354 -3.70 -22.88 -17.88
C ARG A 354 -2.88 -22.06 -18.87
N MET A 355 -2.22 -21.00 -18.39
CA MET A 355 -1.32 -20.17 -19.18
C MET A 355 -0.30 -21.01 -19.96
N GLY A 356 -0.25 -20.81 -21.28
CA GLY A 356 0.67 -21.48 -22.20
C GLY A 356 0.34 -22.94 -22.52
N LYS A 357 -0.71 -23.53 -21.94
CA LYS A 357 -1.18 -24.87 -22.30
C LYS A 357 -1.98 -24.84 -23.60
N PHE A 358 -1.94 -25.93 -24.34
CA PHE A 358 -2.56 -26.05 -25.66
C PHE A 358 -3.11 -27.45 -25.92
N GLU A 359 -3.85 -27.97 -24.95
CA GLU A 359 -4.55 -29.24 -25.05
C GLU A 359 -5.93 -29.06 -25.71
N ASP A 360 -6.62 -30.15 -26.03
CA ASP A 360 -7.92 -30.05 -26.69
C ASP A 360 -8.97 -29.35 -25.82
N HIS A 361 -8.90 -29.49 -24.49
CA HIS A 361 -9.75 -28.74 -23.57
C HIS A 361 -9.53 -27.22 -23.68
N ASP A 362 -8.29 -26.76 -23.87
CA ASP A 362 -7.98 -25.33 -24.04
C ASP A 362 -8.57 -24.79 -25.34
N LYS A 363 -8.49 -25.58 -26.43
CA LYS A 363 -9.11 -25.25 -27.72
C LYS A 363 -10.63 -25.18 -27.60
N GLN A 364 -11.26 -26.12 -26.89
CA GLN A 364 -12.72 -26.10 -26.70
C GLN A 364 -13.16 -24.88 -25.89
N LEU A 365 -12.45 -24.52 -24.82
CA LEU A 365 -12.73 -23.29 -24.05
C LEU A 365 -12.61 -22.04 -24.92
N PHE A 366 -11.59 -21.98 -25.78
CA PHE A 366 -11.45 -20.91 -26.77
C PHE A 366 -12.62 -20.85 -27.75
N TYR A 367 -13.06 -21.98 -28.31
CA TYR A 367 -14.20 -21.99 -29.23
C TYR A 367 -15.50 -21.58 -28.55
N LEU A 368 -15.75 -22.10 -27.34
CA LEU A 368 -16.95 -21.75 -26.58
C LEU A 368 -16.99 -20.26 -26.26
N SER A 369 -15.89 -19.69 -25.79
CA SER A 369 -15.85 -18.26 -25.44
C SER A 369 -15.91 -17.35 -26.65
N ALA A 370 -15.26 -17.72 -27.76
CA ALA A 370 -15.34 -16.97 -29.01
C ALA A 370 -16.73 -17.00 -29.65
N LEU A 371 -17.40 -18.16 -29.65
CA LEU A 371 -18.76 -18.29 -30.20
C LEU A 371 -19.79 -17.55 -29.34
N ASP A 372 -19.66 -17.66 -28.01
CA ASP A 372 -20.52 -16.93 -27.07
C ASP A 372 -20.37 -15.41 -27.24
N PHE A 373 -19.14 -14.91 -27.30
CA PHE A 373 -18.87 -13.51 -27.60
C PHE A 373 -19.44 -13.08 -28.95
N TYR A 374 -19.24 -13.87 -30.01
CA TYR A 374 -19.80 -13.57 -31.34
C TYR A 374 -21.32 -13.47 -31.34
N ASN A 375 -22.00 -14.36 -30.61
CA ASN A 375 -23.47 -14.34 -30.50
C ASN A 375 -24.01 -13.12 -29.74
N GLN A 376 -23.21 -12.53 -28.85
CA GLN A 376 -23.55 -11.31 -28.11
C GLN A 376 -23.32 -10.03 -28.93
N LEU A 377 -22.63 -10.10 -30.08
CA LEU A 377 -22.51 -8.96 -30.98
C LEU A 377 -23.87 -8.68 -31.63
N GLU A 378 -24.50 -7.56 -31.28
CA GLU A 378 -25.79 -7.16 -31.85
C GLU A 378 -25.67 -6.55 -33.24
N LYS A 379 -24.59 -5.80 -33.49
CA LYS A 379 -24.35 -5.10 -34.76
C LYS A 379 -23.75 -6.04 -35.81
N GLU A 380 -24.32 -6.03 -37.02
CA GLU A 380 -23.80 -6.80 -38.16
C GLU A 380 -22.39 -6.35 -38.59
N ASP A 381 -22.07 -5.06 -38.46
CA ASP A 381 -20.72 -4.55 -38.74
C ASP A 381 -19.67 -5.19 -37.80
N HIS A 382 -20.01 -5.33 -36.52
CA HIS A 382 -19.15 -5.98 -35.51
C HIS A 382 -18.96 -7.47 -35.83
N ARG A 383 -20.02 -8.17 -36.22
CA ARG A 383 -19.95 -9.58 -36.66
C ARG A 383 -19.07 -9.76 -37.89
N THR A 384 -19.22 -8.86 -38.87
CA THR A 384 -18.44 -8.87 -40.11
C THR A 384 -16.97 -8.58 -39.83
N GLN A 385 -16.67 -7.62 -38.95
CA GLN A 385 -15.31 -7.32 -38.51
C GLN A 385 -14.68 -8.52 -37.80
N PHE A 386 -15.38 -9.13 -36.84
CA PHE A 386 -14.93 -10.33 -36.14
C PHE A 386 -14.59 -11.45 -37.14
N TYR A 387 -15.53 -11.76 -38.04
CA TYR A 387 -15.37 -12.80 -39.06
C TYR A 387 -14.18 -12.50 -39.98
N GLY A 388 -14.03 -11.24 -40.41
CA GLY A 388 -12.93 -10.78 -41.25
C GLY A 388 -11.56 -10.99 -40.61
N VAL A 389 -11.42 -10.65 -39.33
CA VAL A 389 -10.16 -10.85 -38.58
C VAL A 389 -9.84 -12.34 -38.42
N VAL A 390 -10.81 -13.16 -38.00
CA VAL A 390 -10.60 -14.62 -37.84
C VAL A 390 -10.25 -15.28 -39.17
N LYS A 391 -10.95 -14.92 -40.26
CA LYS A 391 -10.66 -15.41 -41.61
C LYS A 391 -9.25 -15.03 -42.07
N GLY A 392 -8.78 -13.83 -41.74
CA GLY A 392 -7.44 -13.36 -42.09
C GLY A 392 -6.30 -14.18 -41.48
N VAL A 393 -6.52 -14.80 -40.31
CA VAL A 393 -5.51 -15.61 -39.60
C VAL A 393 -5.78 -17.12 -39.63
N ALA A 394 -6.87 -17.53 -40.29
CA ALA A 394 -7.27 -18.92 -40.43
C ALA A 394 -6.38 -19.67 -41.44
N LEU A 395 -5.29 -20.26 -40.94
CA LEU A 395 -4.42 -21.17 -41.69
C LEU A 395 -4.85 -22.64 -41.48
N PRO A 396 -4.52 -23.56 -42.42
CA PRO A 396 -4.77 -25.00 -42.24
C PRO A 396 -4.21 -25.50 -40.91
N ASP A 397 -4.94 -26.41 -40.25
CA ASP A 397 -4.59 -27.03 -38.97
C ASP A 397 -4.41 -26.08 -37.77
N THR A 398 -4.95 -24.85 -37.87
CA THR A 398 -5.00 -23.90 -36.74
C THR A 398 -6.37 -23.89 -36.06
N PRO A 399 -6.45 -23.54 -34.76
CA PRO A 399 -7.72 -23.33 -34.08
C PRO A 399 -8.57 -22.24 -34.74
N TYR A 400 -7.96 -21.25 -35.37
CA TYR A 400 -8.69 -20.18 -36.06
C TYR A 400 -9.50 -20.71 -37.25
N MET A 401 -8.96 -21.68 -38.00
CA MET A 401 -9.70 -22.36 -39.08
C MET A 401 -10.88 -23.18 -38.54
N GLU A 402 -10.69 -23.86 -37.42
CA GLU A 402 -11.77 -24.62 -36.78
C GLU A 402 -12.85 -23.70 -36.19
N LEU A 403 -12.46 -22.57 -35.59
CA LEU A 403 -13.39 -21.53 -35.16
C LEU A 403 -14.19 -20.98 -36.35
N LEU A 404 -13.51 -20.68 -37.47
CA LEU A 404 -14.16 -20.16 -38.68
C LEU A 404 -15.24 -21.11 -39.22
N LYS A 405 -15.02 -22.42 -39.15
CA LYS A 405 -16.03 -23.42 -39.55
C LYS A 405 -17.26 -23.46 -38.64
N ARG A 406 -17.09 -23.08 -37.37
CA ARG A 406 -18.16 -23.08 -36.36
C ARG A 406 -18.95 -21.78 -36.32
N LEU A 407 -18.40 -20.69 -36.86
CA LEU A 407 -19.10 -19.42 -36.96
C LEU A 407 -20.29 -19.54 -37.95
N PRO A 408 -21.43 -18.89 -37.65
CA PRO A 408 -22.49 -18.71 -38.64
C PRO A 408 -21.92 -18.06 -39.90
N LYS A 409 -22.33 -18.55 -41.08
CA LYS A 409 -21.97 -17.88 -42.33
C LYS A 409 -22.74 -16.56 -42.38
N THR A 410 -22.01 -15.45 -42.35
CA THR A 410 -22.50 -14.08 -42.59
C THR A 410 -23.15 -13.97 -43.95
#